data_AF-A0A931N2T8-F1
#
_entry.id   AF-A0A931N2T8-F1
#
_cell.length_a   1.000
_cell.length_b   1.000
_cell.length_c   1.000
_cell.angle_alpha   90.00
_cell.angle_beta   90.00
_cell.angle_gamma   90.00
#
_symmetry.space_group_name_H-M   'P 1'
#
loop_
_entity.id
_entity.type
_entity.pdbx_description
1 polymer ?
#
loop_
_entity_poly.entity_id
_entity_poly.type
_entity_poly.pdbx_seq_one_letter_code
_entity_poly.pdbx_strand_id
1 'polypeptide(L)'
;MTDSPVDSDRQYSDLTLDQQLALRAAADRLTEEFAGVARENVVNDLLHAAYDHIADHANFDNFVPLLAERYTRELLHAADEQRTGGRSTTDA
;
A
#
# COMPACT_ATOMS: atom_id res chain seq x y z
N MET A 1 38.12 -10.44 -2.51
CA MET A 1 37.60 -9.36 -3.37
C MET A 1 36.26 -9.81 -3.90
N THR A 2 35.19 -9.42 -3.22
CA THR A 2 33.84 -9.48 -3.80
C THR A 2 33.57 -8.06 -4.28
N ASP A 3 33.77 -7.82 -5.57
CA ASP A 3 33.19 -6.66 -6.23
C ASP A 3 31.67 -6.80 -6.11
N SER A 4 31.12 -6.09 -5.12
CA SER A 4 29.68 -5.96 -4.95
C SER A 4 29.21 -5.04 -6.09
N PRO A 5 28.41 -5.54 -7.05
CA PRO A 5 28.10 -4.75 -8.22
C PRO A 5 27.05 -3.71 -7.84
N VAL A 6 27.49 -2.46 -7.99
CA VAL A 6 26.71 -1.26 -8.34
C VAL A 6 25.62 -0.86 -7.34
N ASP A 7 25.92 0.17 -6.53
CA ASP A 7 24.93 1.21 -6.21
C ASP A 7 24.45 1.78 -7.55
N SER A 8 23.48 1.13 -8.18
CA SER A 8 22.70 1.76 -9.23
C SER A 8 22.10 2.99 -8.59
N ASP A 9 22.46 4.16 -9.10
CA ASP A 9 21.87 5.44 -8.75
C ASP A 9 20.39 5.25 -8.35
N ARG A 10 20.10 5.28 -7.04
CA ARG A 10 18.74 5.21 -6.46
C ARG A 10 18.00 6.52 -6.75
N GLN A 11 17.98 6.92 -8.01
CA GLN A 11 17.09 7.94 -8.55
C GLN A 11 15.89 7.23 -9.19
N TYR A 12 15.17 6.43 -8.41
CA TYR A 12 13.85 5.94 -8.81
C TYR A 12 12.83 7.05 -8.58
N SER A 13 12.84 8.09 -9.42
CA SER A 13 11.82 9.12 -9.40
C SER A 13 10.63 8.82 -10.31
N ASP A 14 10.65 7.73 -11.07
CA ASP A 14 9.51 7.27 -11.87
C ASP A 14 9.24 5.78 -11.66
N LEU A 15 8.01 5.45 -11.27
CA LEU A 15 7.49 4.09 -11.18
C LEU A 15 7.66 3.38 -12.52
N THR A 16 8.15 2.14 -12.52
CA THR A 16 8.14 1.33 -13.74
C THR A 16 6.70 1.06 -14.20
N LEU A 17 6.48 0.79 -15.49
CA LEU A 17 5.13 0.50 -16.00
C LEU A 17 4.48 -0.68 -15.26
N ASP A 18 5.27 -1.72 -14.94
CA ASP A 18 4.80 -2.88 -14.19
C ASP A 18 4.39 -2.49 -12.76
N GLN A 19 5.13 -1.59 -12.11
CA GLN A 19 4.76 -1.07 -10.79
C GLN A 19 3.50 -0.20 -10.84
N GLN A 20 3.36 0.66 -11.86
CA GLN A 20 2.14 1.45 -12.07
C GLN A 20 0.93 0.54 -12.27
N LEU A 21 1.05 -0.51 -13.10
CA LEU A 21 -0.01 -1.49 -13.31
C LEU A 21 -0.34 -2.27 -12.05
N ALA A 22 0.68 -2.69 -11.29
CA ALA A 22 0.51 -3.41 -10.03
C ALA A 22 -0.21 -2.56 -8.98
N LEU A 23 0.18 -1.30 -8.82
CA LEU A 23 -0.45 -0.35 -7.89
C LEU A 23 -1.89 -0.07 -8.27
N ARG A 24 -2.17 0.13 -9.57
CA ARG A 24 -3.55 0.29 -10.06
C ARG A 24 -4.40 -0.94 -9.74
N ALA A 25 -3.90 -2.12 -10.08
CA ALA A 25 -4.64 -3.36 -9.81
C ALA A 25 -4.85 -3.60 -8.32
N ALA A 26 -3.89 -3.22 -7.47
CA ALA A 26 -4.03 -3.27 -6.02
C ALA A 26 -5.08 -2.26 -5.50
N ALA A 27 -5.10 -1.04 -6.02
CA ALA A 27 -6.10 -0.03 -5.67
C ALA A 27 -7.52 -0.50 -6.03
N ASP A 28 -7.70 -1.08 -7.21
CA ASP A 28 -8.98 -1.65 -7.66
C ASP A 28 -9.45 -2.75 -6.69
N ARG A 29 -8.58 -3.73 -6.39
CA ARG A 29 -8.88 -4.82 -5.43
C ARG A 29 -9.24 -4.30 -4.04
N LEU A 30 -8.45 -3.38 -3.48
CA LEU A 30 -8.69 -2.84 -2.15
C LEU A 30 -9.96 -1.99 -2.10
N THR A 31 -10.27 -1.25 -3.15
CA THR A 31 -11.49 -0.44 -3.23
C THR A 31 -12.73 -1.33 -3.27
N GLU A 32 -12.69 -2.43 -4.01
CA GLU A 32 -13.75 -3.44 -4.03
C GLU A 32 -13.89 -4.15 -2.68
N GLU A 33 -12.78 -4.60 -2.10
CA GLU A 33 -12.74 -5.33 -0.82
C GLU A 33 -13.27 -4.50 0.35
N PHE A 34 -12.91 -3.21 0.40
CA PHE A 34 -13.25 -2.29 1.48
C PHE A 34 -14.35 -1.29 1.10
N ALA A 35 -15.21 -1.68 0.15
CA ALA A 35 -16.36 -0.89 -0.26
C ALA A 35 -17.24 -0.53 0.96
N GLY A 36 -17.46 0.77 1.15
CA GLY A 36 -18.21 1.31 2.28
C GLY A 36 -17.41 1.47 3.57
N VAL A 37 -16.19 0.94 3.68
CA VAL A 37 -15.23 1.24 4.77
C VAL A 37 -14.45 2.50 4.43
N ALA A 38 -13.85 2.56 3.23
CA ALA A 38 -13.09 3.69 2.74
C ALA A 38 -13.58 4.13 1.35
N ARG A 39 -13.36 5.40 1.02
CA ARG A 39 -13.55 5.92 -0.34
C ARG A 39 -12.35 5.55 -1.20
N GLU A 40 -12.56 5.34 -2.49
CA GLU A 40 -11.50 5.01 -3.47
C GLU A 40 -10.30 5.96 -3.39
N ASN A 41 -10.53 7.27 -3.28
CA ASN A 41 -9.44 8.24 -3.18
C ASN A 41 -8.59 8.03 -1.91
N VAL A 42 -9.22 7.65 -0.80
CA VAL A 42 -8.52 7.35 0.46
C VAL A 42 -7.71 6.07 0.35
N VAL A 43 -8.26 5.04 -0.31
CA VAL A 43 -7.52 3.79 -0.59
C VAL A 43 -6.29 4.07 -1.45
N ASN A 44 -6.44 4.88 -2.51
CA ASN A 44 -5.34 5.28 -3.37
C ASN A 44 -4.25 6.06 -2.61
N ASP A 45 -4.64 7.06 -1.81
CA ASP A 45 -3.69 7.87 -1.02
C ASP A 45 -2.91 7.00 -0.02
N LEU A 46 -3.62 6.09 0.69
CA LEU A 46 -2.99 5.17 1.64
C LEU A 46 -2.05 4.18 0.94
N LEU A 47 -2.43 3.68 -0.23
CA LEU A 47 -1.61 2.75 -1.00
C LEU A 47 -0.33 3.41 -1.51
N HIS A 48 -0.40 4.64 -2.02
CA HIS A 48 0.79 5.38 -2.47
C HIS A 48 1.68 5.76 -1.29
N ALA A 49 1.11 6.20 -0.16
CA ALA A 49 1.90 6.46 1.05
C ALA A 49 2.59 5.19 1.58
N ALA A 50 1.93 4.03 1.51
CA ALA A 50 2.53 2.74 1.86
C ALA A 50 3.66 2.35 0.89
N TYR A 51 3.46 2.58 -0.40
CA TYR A 51 4.48 2.37 -1.42
C TYR A 51 5.72 3.21 -1.13
N ASP A 52 5.58 4.53 -0.98
CA ASP A 52 6.69 5.46 -0.73
C ASP A 52 7.47 5.05 0.54
N HIS A 53 6.75 4.75 1.63
CA HIS A 53 7.37 4.34 2.88
C HIS A 53 8.25 3.07 2.75
N ILE A 54 7.79 2.10 1.96
CA ILE A 54 8.48 0.82 1.77
C ILE A 54 9.60 0.98 0.73
N ALA A 55 9.37 1.75 -0.34
CA ALA A 55 10.33 2.02 -1.40
C ALA A 55 11.62 2.65 -0.84
N ASP A 56 11.49 3.57 0.12
CA ASP A 56 12.61 4.24 0.80
C ASP A 56 13.63 3.26 1.42
N HIS A 57 13.19 2.04 1.77
CA HIS A 57 13.99 1.04 2.49
C HIS A 57 14.17 -0.27 1.70
N ALA A 58 13.64 -0.35 0.47
CA ALA A 58 13.67 -1.57 -0.31
C ALA A 58 15.06 -1.81 -0.94
N ASN A 59 15.49 -3.06 -0.90
CA ASN A 59 16.63 -3.53 -1.69
C ASN A 59 16.20 -4.16 -3.02
N PHE A 60 14.89 -4.45 -3.18
CA PHE A 60 14.32 -5.06 -4.38
C PHE A 60 12.94 -4.45 -4.67
N ASP A 61 12.86 -3.67 -5.74
CA ASP A 61 11.69 -2.83 -6.00
C ASP A 61 10.49 -3.59 -6.58
N ASN A 62 10.72 -4.80 -7.11
CA ASN A 62 9.69 -5.63 -7.74
C ASN A 62 8.58 -6.06 -6.76
N PHE A 63 8.89 -6.14 -5.47
CA PHE A 63 7.94 -6.57 -4.45
C PHE A 63 7.26 -5.42 -3.70
N VAL A 64 7.71 -4.18 -3.92
CA VAL A 64 7.21 -3.00 -3.20
C VAL A 64 5.70 -2.81 -3.40
N PRO A 65 5.13 -2.90 -4.63
CA PRO A 65 3.67 -2.78 -4.79
C PRO A 65 2.87 -3.84 -4.02
N LEU A 66 3.37 -5.09 -3.95
CA LEU A 66 2.71 -6.17 -3.21
C LEU A 66 2.74 -5.92 -1.70
N LEU A 67 3.89 -5.46 -1.19
CA LEU A 67 4.04 -5.14 0.23
C LEU A 67 3.20 -3.92 0.62
N ALA A 68 3.13 -2.90 -0.24
CA ALA A 68 2.26 -1.75 -0.07
C ALA A 68 0.80 -2.17 0.01
N GLU A 69 0.32 -2.99 -0.93
CA GLU A 69 -1.05 -3.51 -0.91
C GLU A 69 -1.36 -4.25 0.40
N ARG A 70 -0.45 -5.14 0.84
CA ARG A 70 -0.63 -5.88 2.09
C ARG A 70 -0.71 -4.94 3.28
N TYR A 71 0.22 -3.99 3.39
CA TYR A 71 0.22 -3.03 4.49
C TYR A 71 -1.06 -2.20 4.53
N THR A 72 -1.51 -1.69 3.38
CA THR A 72 -2.76 -0.93 3.27
C THR A 72 -3.98 -1.78 3.64
N ARG A 73 -4.01 -3.07 3.25
CA ARG A 73 -5.08 -4.00 3.66
C ARG A 73 -5.18 -4.13 5.18
N GLU A 74 -4.06 -4.30 5.88
CA GLU A 74 -4.05 -4.40 7.35
C GLU A 74 -4.56 -3.10 8.00
N LEU A 75 -4.17 -1.93 7.48
CA LEU A 75 -4.68 -0.65 7.96
C LEU A 75 -6.19 -0.50 7.75
N LEU A 76 -6.71 -0.96 6.63
CA LEU A 76 -8.14 -0.88 6.32
C LEU A 76 -8.97 -1.87 7.16
N HIS A 77 -8.46 -3.06 7.45
CA HIS A 77 -9.09 -3.98 8.41
C HIS A 77 -9.15 -3.36 9.81
N ALA A 78 -8.05 -2.79 10.28
CA ALA A 78 -8.03 -2.11 11.57
C ALA A 78 -9.06 -0.95 11.60
N ALA A 79 -9.18 -0.18 10.51
CA ALA A 79 -10.18 0.88 10.42
C ALA A 79 -11.63 0.35 10.45
N ASP A 80 -11.91 -0.78 9.79
CA ASP A 80 -13.23 -1.41 9.83
C ASP A 80 -13.58 -1.95 11.22
N GLU A 81 -12.62 -2.57 11.91
CA GLU A 81 -12.77 -3.02 13.29
C GLU A 81 -13.12 -1.85 14.23
N GLN A 82 -12.46 -0.70 14.11
CA GLN A 82 -12.78 0.49 14.92
C GLN A 82 -14.20 1.02 14.61
N ARG A 83 -14.61 1.01 13.34
CA ARG A 83 -15.94 1.45 12.91
C ARG A 83 -17.06 0.55 13.45
N THR A 84 -16.81 -0.76 13.50
CA THR A 84 -17.76 -1.75 14.01
C THR A 84 -17.80 -1.77 15.54
N GLY A 85 -16.65 -1.73 16.21
CA GLY A 85 -16.54 -1.69 17.68
C GLY A 85 -17.12 -0.41 18.30
N GLY A 86 -17.00 0.74 17.61
CA GLY A 86 -17.61 2.00 18.04
C GLY A 86 -19.15 1.98 18.03
N ARG A 87 -19.78 1.09 17.26
CA ARG A 87 -21.26 0.98 17.20
C ARG A 87 -21.85 0.25 18.41
N SER A 88 -21.06 -0.52 19.14
CA SER A 88 -21.51 -1.35 20.26
C SER A 88 -21.58 -0.62 21.61
N THR A 89 -21.13 0.64 21.71
CA THR A 89 -21.00 1.37 23.00
C THR A 89 -22.07 2.44 23.25
N THR A 90 -23.03 2.63 22.34
CA THR A 90 -24.05 3.71 22.43
C THR A 90 -25.46 3.21 22.83
N ASP A 91 -25.68 1.92 23.02
CA ASP A 91 -26.99 1.37 23.45
C ASP A 91 -26.88 0.81 24.89
N ALA A 92 -26.95 1.68 25.90
CA ALA A 92 -27.09 1.34 27.32
C ALA A 92 -27.69 2.51 28.12
#